data_AF-A0AA86N3K5-F1
#
_entry.id   AF-A0AA86N3K5-F1
#
_cell.length_a   1.000
_cell.length_b   1.000
_cell.length_c   1.000
_cell.angle_alpha   90.00
_cell.angle_beta   90.00
_cell.angle_gamma   90.00
#
_symmetry.space_group_name_H-M   'P 1'
#
loop_
_entity.id
_entity.type
_entity.pdbx_description
1 polymer ?
#
loop_
_entity_poly.entity_id
_entity_poly.type
_entity_poly.pdbx_seq_one_letter_code
_entity_poly.pdbx_strand_id
1 'polypeptide(L)'
;MTYRPDVVHDGVFRGCRLLTAILLGLMMVGAAASPAWSAPASQKKTRKPPAPSAAGKAAMDYALAISSGDQTKFGQLDFACQYRMVEQQGTLKKFPPATDGIYADCWKRLKEAVEPAIWKTDEGMDTIWPGPGRLVFFTEPLESYQAAAAVMDLLGQSPPGTGLTLSIERQQTIPNASFPAGKNRKLAGVPTSLVQLRVAYKDMLTSPVTFAKGAYRFRSTIHRPRVPVKSVAVQFVVMTGLKRLGYPSDAAVLSVPVSVLSDAGDLPQTGELPSEAIPFSTETSHVLADSATIWQPSDGSGLLIAAVARSRHFPDLRDRIALLNRVLLIDEAQPEALTAMTNDLYGRVLTTGDAVPSVPFKDAMLAKRVSELSWNWYAQNFRLDLSNNMEMGGLAEPTAGDFLYRMIPAMETLSKVRPKDLDNRLHLGIAYRWNNDQLRAIQTHEALVNDLAQARPGQRARALIELAWSRIHKVSWNRFLNDPDINQAYREAEEAFRLTDDPLDKFTAAYTMAYSQLYMAERDPKLMLANLTQAKQFFELTPGATPQVWSYLLNRDSLRALLDADPTFLPLLTAMEAKPEPKKD
;
A
#
# COMPACT_ATOMS: atom_id res chain seq x y z
N MET A 1 34.94 -5.73 30.45
CA MET A 1 33.73 -5.64 31.29
C MET A 1 32.53 -6.00 30.43
N THR A 2 32.38 -7.24 29.92
CA THR A 2 31.83 -8.46 30.57
C THR A 2 30.48 -8.28 31.26
N TYR A 3 29.41 -8.64 30.55
CA TYR A 3 28.28 -9.35 31.15
C TYR A 3 27.80 -10.45 30.20
N ARG A 4 27.70 -11.67 30.74
CA ARG A 4 27.42 -12.95 30.06
C ARG A 4 25.91 -13.16 29.85
N PRO A 5 25.50 -13.98 28.87
CA PRO A 5 24.17 -14.57 28.81
C PRO A 5 24.14 -15.90 29.58
N ASP A 6 23.14 -16.10 30.44
CA ASP A 6 22.89 -17.39 31.07
C ASP A 6 21.99 -18.27 30.18
N VAL A 7 22.48 -19.48 29.99
CA VAL A 7 21.88 -20.67 29.38
C VAL A 7 21.20 -21.46 30.50
N VAL A 8 19.96 -21.95 30.33
CA VAL A 8 19.51 -23.24 30.92
C VAL A 8 18.40 -23.89 30.07
N HIS A 9 18.83 -24.94 29.37
CA HIS A 9 18.28 -26.29 29.15
C HIS A 9 16.86 -26.62 28.64
N ASP A 10 16.92 -27.36 27.52
CA ASP A 10 16.11 -28.47 27.03
C ASP A 10 15.50 -29.40 28.09
N GLY A 11 14.25 -29.80 27.84
CA GLY A 11 13.57 -30.93 28.49
C GLY A 11 12.94 -31.85 27.44
N VAL A 12 13.67 -32.91 27.12
CA VAL A 12 13.29 -34.07 26.30
C VAL A 12 12.09 -34.81 26.89
N PHE A 13 11.08 -35.15 26.07
CA PHE A 13 10.22 -36.31 26.34
C PHE A 13 9.97 -37.12 25.06
N ARG A 14 10.75 -38.19 24.92
CA ARG A 14 10.58 -39.27 23.95
C ARG A 14 9.95 -40.47 24.69
N GLY A 15 8.86 -40.98 24.13
CA GLY A 15 8.53 -42.41 24.17
C GLY A 15 7.53 -42.89 25.21
N CYS A 16 6.36 -43.34 24.74
CA CYS A 16 5.94 -44.72 24.98
C CYS A 16 4.95 -45.16 23.89
N ARG A 17 5.30 -46.22 23.15
CA ARG A 17 4.42 -46.97 22.25
C ARG A 17 3.76 -48.11 23.02
N LEU A 18 2.75 -48.71 22.37
CA LEU A 18 2.13 -50.04 22.54
C LEU A 18 1.01 -50.17 23.59
N LEU A 19 -0.23 -50.42 23.14
CA LEU A 19 -0.78 -51.77 22.86
C LEU A 19 -2.27 -51.75 22.41
N THR A 20 -2.56 -52.42 21.26
CA THR A 20 -3.72 -53.28 20.89
C THR A 20 -5.18 -52.81 21.08
N ALA A 21 -6.21 -53.20 20.30
CA ALA A 21 -6.40 -53.84 19.01
C ALA A 21 -7.93 -53.95 18.75
N ILE A 22 -8.36 -53.76 17.49
CA ILE A 22 -9.38 -54.50 16.72
C ILE A 22 -10.81 -54.67 17.30
N LEU A 23 -11.80 -54.14 16.58
CA LEU A 23 -12.91 -54.95 16.07
C LEU A 23 -13.49 -54.36 14.77
N LEU A 24 -13.44 -55.21 13.74
CA LEU A 24 -13.90 -55.03 12.37
C LEU A 24 -15.37 -55.47 12.25
N GLY A 25 -16.13 -54.80 11.40
CA GLY A 25 -17.14 -55.44 10.54
C GLY A 25 -18.61 -55.29 10.94
N LEU A 26 -19.39 -54.58 10.11
CA LEU A 26 -20.30 -55.27 9.19
C LEU A 26 -20.79 -54.35 8.07
N MET A 27 -21.09 -54.98 6.94
CA MET A 27 -21.42 -54.44 5.63
C MET A 27 -22.81 -53.78 5.50
N MET A 28 -22.86 -52.82 4.58
CA MET A 28 -23.91 -52.51 3.59
C MET A 28 -25.09 -53.51 3.47
N VAL A 29 -26.33 -53.02 3.60
CA VAL A 29 -27.51 -53.37 2.76
C VAL A 29 -28.54 -52.21 2.79
N GLY A 30 -28.95 -51.76 1.60
CA GLY A 30 -30.38 -51.63 1.24
C GLY A 30 -31.13 -50.33 1.56
N ALA A 31 -31.57 -49.67 0.47
CA ALA A 31 -32.43 -48.50 0.44
C ALA A 31 -33.93 -48.79 0.69
N ALA A 32 -34.65 -47.69 0.93
CA ALA A 32 -36.09 -47.44 0.74
C ALA A 32 -37.08 -47.89 1.84
N ALA A 33 -37.66 -46.92 2.55
CA ALA A 33 -39.02 -46.41 2.31
C ALA A 33 -39.64 -45.73 3.57
N SER A 34 -39.79 -44.41 3.47
CA SER A 34 -40.93 -43.61 3.96
C SER A 34 -41.16 -43.37 5.47
N PRO A 35 -41.81 -42.22 5.81
CA PRO A 35 -41.48 -41.43 6.99
C PRO A 35 -42.45 -41.64 8.15
N ALA A 36 -41.90 -41.67 9.36
CA ALA A 36 -42.70 -41.54 10.58
C ALA A 36 -43.21 -40.10 10.70
N TRP A 37 -44.54 -39.97 10.71
CA TRP A 37 -45.24 -38.74 11.04
C TRP A 37 -44.72 -38.15 12.35
N SER A 38 -44.06 -36.99 12.23
CA SER A 38 -43.86 -36.07 13.34
C SER A 38 -44.91 -34.97 13.19
N ALA A 39 -45.71 -34.77 14.25
CA ALA A 39 -46.72 -33.74 14.35
C ALA A 39 -46.16 -32.35 13.97
N PRO A 40 -46.97 -31.45 13.38
CA PRO A 40 -46.50 -30.13 13.00
C PRO A 40 -46.13 -29.37 14.27
N ALA A 41 -44.82 -29.18 14.50
CA ALA A 41 -44.35 -28.15 15.40
C ALA A 41 -44.93 -26.83 14.89
N SER A 42 -45.72 -26.16 15.75
CA SER A 42 -46.32 -24.87 15.45
C SER A 42 -45.27 -23.96 14.81
N GLN A 43 -45.52 -23.52 13.58
CA GLN A 43 -44.73 -22.46 12.96
C GLN A 43 -44.79 -21.26 13.91
N LYS A 44 -43.74 -21.03 14.69
CA LYS A 44 -43.48 -19.72 15.26
C LYS A 44 -43.37 -18.79 14.06
N LYS A 45 -44.43 -18.03 13.80
CA LYS A 45 -44.42 -16.91 12.87
C LYS A 45 -43.13 -16.13 13.15
N THR A 46 -42.20 -16.18 12.20
CA THR A 46 -41.08 -15.25 12.14
C THR A 46 -41.71 -13.86 12.14
N ARG A 47 -41.66 -13.22 13.31
CA ARG A 47 -42.20 -11.89 13.53
C ARG A 47 -41.42 -10.99 12.58
N LYS A 48 -42.10 -10.42 11.57
CA LYS A 48 -41.49 -9.39 10.71
C LYS A 48 -40.82 -8.35 11.64
N PRO A 49 -39.61 -7.86 11.32
CA PRO A 49 -39.01 -6.78 12.08
C PRO A 49 -40.05 -5.66 12.24
N PRO A 50 -40.26 -5.11 13.45
CA PRO A 50 -41.16 -4.00 13.63
C PRO A 50 -40.75 -2.88 12.67
N ALA A 51 -41.74 -2.20 12.08
CA ALA A 51 -41.49 -1.07 11.20
C ALA A 51 -40.63 -0.03 11.95
N PRO A 52 -39.65 0.61 11.27
CA PRO A 52 -38.76 1.56 11.92
C PRO A 52 -39.59 2.69 12.54
N SER A 53 -39.27 3.05 13.77
CA SER A 53 -39.89 4.20 14.44
C SER A 53 -39.60 5.49 13.67
N ALA A 54 -40.29 6.59 14.02
CA ALA A 54 -39.99 7.91 13.43
C ALA A 54 -38.51 8.30 13.57
N ALA A 55 -37.89 8.00 14.72
CA ALA A 55 -36.47 8.25 14.95
C ALA A 55 -35.58 7.34 14.07
N GLY A 56 -35.90 6.05 13.99
CA GLY A 56 -35.18 5.09 13.16
C GLY A 56 -35.23 5.45 11.67
N LYS A 57 -36.41 5.88 11.19
CA LYS A 57 -36.59 6.36 9.82
C LYS A 57 -35.81 7.65 9.56
N ALA A 58 -35.83 8.61 10.49
CA ALA A 58 -35.09 9.86 10.36
C ALA A 58 -33.58 9.63 10.26
N ALA A 59 -32.99 8.78 11.13
CA ALA A 59 -31.58 8.43 11.05
C ALA A 59 -31.21 7.72 9.74
N MET A 60 -32.06 6.78 9.28
CA MET A 60 -31.86 6.08 8.01
C MET A 60 -31.90 7.04 6.82
N ASP A 61 -32.96 7.86 6.72
CA ASP A 61 -33.13 8.82 5.63
C ASP A 61 -32.02 9.89 5.66
N TYR A 62 -31.51 10.26 6.84
CA TYR A 62 -30.39 11.19 7.02
C TYR A 62 -29.07 10.62 6.49
N ALA A 63 -28.72 9.40 6.92
CA ALA A 63 -27.53 8.71 6.45
C ALA A 63 -27.58 8.45 4.94
N LEU A 64 -28.75 8.09 4.40
CA LEU A 64 -28.95 7.95 2.96
C LEU A 64 -28.73 9.27 2.22
N ALA A 65 -29.30 10.38 2.71
CA ALA A 65 -29.13 11.69 2.11
C ALA A 65 -27.66 12.14 2.06
N ILE A 66 -26.91 11.89 3.14
CA ILE A 66 -25.47 12.13 3.15
C ILE A 66 -24.78 11.27 2.09
N SER A 67 -25.05 9.97 2.08
CA SER A 67 -24.37 9.05 1.15
C SER A 67 -24.70 9.28 -0.33
N SER A 68 -25.81 9.93 -0.64
CA SER A 68 -26.20 10.30 -2.01
C SER A 68 -25.82 11.73 -2.40
N GLY A 69 -25.20 12.50 -1.50
CA GLY A 69 -24.92 13.92 -1.73
C GLY A 69 -26.18 14.80 -1.84
N ASP A 70 -27.32 14.35 -1.30
CA ASP A 70 -28.57 15.12 -1.32
C ASP A 70 -28.55 16.17 -0.22
N GLN A 71 -27.99 17.33 -0.56
CA GLN A 71 -27.81 18.47 0.34
C GLN A 71 -29.14 18.99 0.91
N THR A 72 -30.21 18.93 0.12
CA THR A 72 -31.54 19.39 0.55
C THR A 72 -32.11 18.45 1.59
N LYS A 73 -32.16 17.15 1.29
CA LYS A 73 -32.70 16.16 2.21
C LYS A 73 -31.87 16.05 3.49
N PHE A 74 -30.55 16.18 3.37
CA PHE A 74 -29.63 16.30 4.50
C PHE A 74 -30.03 17.48 5.40
N GLY A 75 -30.09 18.71 4.87
CA GLY A 75 -30.38 19.88 5.69
C GLY A 75 -31.80 19.88 6.28
N GLN A 76 -32.75 19.20 5.62
CA GLN A 76 -34.10 18.97 6.15
C GLN A 76 -34.14 17.98 7.32
N LEU A 77 -33.10 17.18 7.50
CA LEU A 77 -33.00 16.17 8.56
C LEU A 77 -31.91 16.50 9.58
N ASP A 78 -31.04 17.47 9.30
CA ASP A 78 -30.00 17.94 10.21
C ASP A 78 -30.55 18.94 11.23
N PHE A 79 -30.32 18.69 12.52
CA PHE A 79 -30.80 19.58 13.58
C PHE A 79 -30.11 20.94 13.56
N ALA A 80 -28.79 21.00 13.36
CA ALA A 80 -28.04 22.27 13.36
C ALA A 80 -28.49 23.16 12.19
N CYS A 81 -28.74 22.57 11.02
CA CYS A 81 -29.28 23.28 9.88
C CYS A 81 -30.68 23.84 10.15
N GLN A 82 -31.59 23.02 10.67
CA GLN A 82 -32.95 23.46 11.02
C GLN A 82 -32.95 24.51 12.13
N TYR A 83 -32.07 24.37 13.11
CA TYR A 83 -31.90 25.33 14.19
C TYR A 83 -31.53 26.71 13.64
N ARG A 84 -30.56 26.78 12.71
CA ARG A 84 -30.18 28.03 12.03
C ARG A 84 -31.33 28.65 11.24
N MET A 85 -32.10 27.82 10.52
CA MET A 85 -33.28 28.29 9.77
C MET A 85 -34.30 28.95 10.72
N VAL A 86 -34.57 28.32 11.86
CA VAL A 86 -35.53 28.82 12.86
C VAL A 86 -34.99 30.04 13.61
N GLU A 87 -33.70 30.14 13.88
CA GLU A 87 -33.11 31.34 14.47
C GLU A 87 -33.20 32.55 13.54
N GLN A 88 -32.95 32.37 12.24
CA GLN A 88 -32.99 33.46 11.26
C GLN A 88 -34.42 33.91 10.93
N GLN A 89 -35.38 32.99 10.85
CA GLN A 89 -36.73 33.26 10.31
C GLN A 89 -37.85 33.14 11.36
N GLY A 90 -37.54 32.68 12.57
CA GLY A 90 -38.52 32.30 13.58
C GLY A 90 -39.20 30.97 13.27
N THR A 91 -40.45 30.81 13.70
CA THR A 91 -41.20 29.56 13.51
C THR A 91 -41.43 29.26 12.02
N LEU A 92 -41.01 28.08 11.58
CA LEU A 92 -41.14 27.60 10.20
C LEU A 92 -42.14 26.46 10.08
N LYS A 93 -43.18 26.65 9.27
CA LYS A 93 -44.18 25.61 8.96
C LYS A 93 -43.80 24.73 7.77
N LYS A 94 -42.92 25.21 6.90
CA LYS A 94 -42.44 24.53 5.70
C LYS A 94 -40.94 24.80 5.56
N PHE A 95 -40.24 23.87 4.94
CA PHE A 95 -38.85 24.05 4.58
C PHE A 95 -38.67 25.10 3.48
N PRO A 96 -37.54 25.84 3.46
CA PRO A 96 -37.14 26.64 2.32
C PRO A 96 -37.08 25.79 1.03
N PRO A 97 -37.31 26.40 -0.16
CA PRO A 97 -37.17 25.71 -1.45
C PRO A 97 -35.79 25.06 -1.60
N ALA A 98 -35.69 23.95 -2.33
CA ALA A 98 -34.43 23.22 -2.52
C ALA A 98 -33.28 24.05 -3.12
N THR A 99 -33.60 25.18 -3.78
CA THR A 99 -32.64 26.13 -4.35
C THR A 99 -32.08 27.14 -3.34
N ASP A 100 -32.54 27.11 -2.09
CA ASP A 100 -32.06 28.02 -1.03
C ASP A 100 -30.62 27.69 -0.64
N GLY A 101 -29.78 28.74 -0.53
CA GLY A 101 -28.35 28.61 -0.22
C GLY A 101 -28.05 28.01 1.16
N ILE A 102 -29.03 28.00 2.09
CA ILE A 102 -28.86 27.42 3.42
C ILE A 102 -28.45 25.95 3.38
N TYR A 103 -28.96 25.18 2.41
CA TYR A 103 -28.62 23.76 2.28
C TYR A 103 -27.15 23.55 1.89
N ALA A 104 -26.64 24.39 0.98
CA ALA A 104 -25.24 24.36 0.57
C ALA A 104 -24.30 24.76 1.72
N ASP A 105 -24.67 25.76 2.53
CA ASP A 105 -23.91 26.15 3.71
C ASP A 105 -23.84 25.05 4.77
N CYS A 106 -24.99 24.43 5.08
CA CYS A 106 -25.05 23.31 6.02
C CYS A 106 -24.20 22.13 5.51
N TRP A 107 -24.27 21.85 4.20
CA TRP A 107 -23.46 20.80 3.57
C TRP A 107 -21.96 21.11 3.64
N LYS A 108 -21.57 22.38 3.46
CA LYS A 108 -20.17 22.80 3.61
C LYS A 108 -19.66 22.52 5.03
N ARG A 109 -20.42 22.86 6.05
CA ARG A 109 -20.07 22.59 7.46
C ARG A 109 -19.97 21.10 7.77
N LEU A 110 -20.85 20.28 7.19
CA LEU A 110 -20.72 18.82 7.28
C LEU A 110 -19.38 18.36 6.71
N LYS A 111 -19.02 18.82 5.50
CA LYS A 111 -17.76 18.47 4.86
C LYS A 111 -16.54 18.90 5.67
N GLU A 112 -16.59 20.09 6.28
CA GLU A 112 -15.55 20.58 7.19
C GLU A 112 -15.44 19.69 8.44
N ALA A 113 -16.57 19.22 9.00
CA ALA A 113 -16.57 18.37 10.18
C ALA A 113 -16.03 16.95 9.94
N VAL A 114 -16.23 16.39 8.74
CA VAL A 114 -15.71 15.06 8.37
C VAL A 114 -14.35 15.10 7.67
N GLU A 115 -13.83 16.30 7.39
CA GLU A 115 -12.54 16.52 6.73
C GLU A 115 -11.39 15.73 7.36
N PRO A 116 -11.26 15.60 8.71
CA PRO A 116 -10.14 14.89 9.32
C PRO A 116 -10.10 13.38 9.00
N ALA A 117 -11.21 12.81 8.53
CA ALA A 117 -11.28 11.43 8.08
C ALA A 117 -10.93 11.27 6.59
N ILE A 118 -10.79 12.37 5.84
CA ILE A 118 -10.46 12.34 4.42
C ILE A 118 -8.95 12.24 4.28
N TRP A 119 -8.49 11.19 3.61
CA TRP A 119 -7.07 11.03 3.28
C TRP A 119 -6.63 12.17 2.36
N LYS A 120 -5.62 12.95 2.78
CA LYS A 120 -5.10 14.08 2.01
C LYS A 120 -3.61 14.00 1.70
N THR A 121 -2.91 13.11 2.39
CA THR A 121 -1.48 12.94 2.24
C THR A 121 -1.17 12.09 1.03
N ASP A 122 0.03 12.32 0.50
CA ASP A 122 0.54 11.56 -0.60
C ASP A 122 1.90 10.98 -0.20
N GLU A 123 1.89 9.72 0.22
CA GLU A 123 3.05 9.04 0.80
C GLU A 123 3.83 8.31 -0.30
N GLY A 124 4.48 9.04 -1.20
CA GLY A 124 5.36 8.46 -2.23
C GLY A 124 4.73 7.27 -2.97
N MET A 125 5.28 6.07 -2.76
CA MET A 125 4.81 4.79 -3.35
C MET A 125 3.90 3.95 -2.43
N ASP A 126 3.53 4.48 -1.27
CA ASP A 126 2.55 3.90 -0.33
C ASP A 126 1.14 4.49 -0.48
N THR A 127 0.92 5.28 -1.53
CA THR A 127 -0.40 5.80 -1.91
C THR A 127 -1.44 4.67 -2.06
N ILE A 128 -2.69 4.93 -1.68
CA ILE A 128 -3.75 3.93 -1.66
C ILE A 128 -4.91 4.41 -2.53
N TRP A 129 -5.38 3.54 -3.43
CA TRP A 129 -6.56 3.81 -4.26
C TRP A 129 -7.81 4.08 -3.38
N PRO A 130 -8.69 5.04 -3.72
CA PRO A 130 -8.71 5.89 -4.94
C PRO A 130 -7.87 7.17 -4.90
N GLY A 131 -6.94 7.29 -3.97
CA GLY A 131 -5.99 8.40 -3.88
C GLY A 131 -6.42 9.55 -2.96
N PRO A 132 -5.59 10.61 -2.87
CA PRO A 132 -5.83 11.78 -2.03
C PRO A 132 -7.16 12.47 -2.33
N GLY A 133 -7.87 12.86 -1.27
CA GLY A 133 -9.17 13.53 -1.31
C GLY A 133 -10.35 12.62 -1.66
N ARG A 134 -10.13 11.35 -1.97
CA ARG A 134 -11.17 10.40 -2.44
C ARG A 134 -11.31 9.16 -1.57
N LEU A 135 -10.42 8.98 -0.60
CA LEU A 135 -10.44 7.87 0.35
C LEU A 135 -10.76 8.37 1.75
N VAL A 136 -11.65 7.67 2.45
CA VAL A 136 -11.80 7.85 3.90
C VAL A 136 -10.80 6.94 4.61
N PHE A 137 -9.99 7.52 5.48
CA PHE A 137 -9.04 6.81 6.31
C PHE A 137 -9.19 7.26 7.77
N PHE A 138 -9.68 6.35 8.60
CA PHE A 138 -9.72 6.49 10.05
C PHE A 138 -8.33 6.25 10.65
N THR A 139 -7.57 7.32 10.80
CA THR A 139 -6.22 7.35 11.39
C THR A 139 -6.23 7.34 12.92
N GLU A 140 -7.34 7.75 13.53
CA GLU A 140 -7.61 7.71 14.98
C GLU A 140 -8.57 6.56 15.34
N PRO A 141 -8.72 6.20 16.64
CA PRO A 141 -9.74 5.24 17.06
C PRO A 141 -11.12 5.61 16.51
N LEU A 142 -11.89 4.63 16.04
CA LEU A 142 -13.13 4.89 15.29
C LEU A 142 -14.09 5.82 16.05
N GLU A 143 -14.20 5.65 17.36
CA GLU A 143 -15.02 6.45 18.26
C GLU A 143 -14.68 7.94 18.32
N SER A 144 -13.52 8.38 17.83
CA SER A 144 -13.19 9.80 17.71
C SER A 144 -13.87 10.46 16.50
N TYR A 145 -14.40 9.68 15.56
CA TYR A 145 -15.03 10.20 14.35
C TYR A 145 -16.54 10.34 14.49
N GLN A 146 -17.08 11.41 13.90
CA GLN A 146 -18.52 11.60 13.78
C GLN A 146 -19.15 10.49 12.93
N ALA A 147 -20.39 10.12 13.24
CA ALA A 147 -21.14 9.10 12.49
C ALA A 147 -21.23 9.41 10.98
N ALA A 148 -21.30 10.70 10.62
CA ALA A 148 -21.34 11.16 9.24
C ALA A 148 -20.11 10.75 8.41
N ALA A 149 -18.92 10.63 9.02
CA ALA A 149 -17.69 10.24 8.32
C ALA A 149 -17.78 8.83 7.71
N ALA A 150 -18.59 7.95 8.30
CA ALA A 150 -18.79 6.58 7.80
C ALA A 150 -19.85 6.47 6.70
N VAL A 151 -20.60 7.53 6.39
CA VAL A 151 -21.70 7.54 5.40
C VAL A 151 -21.58 8.66 4.36
N MET A 152 -20.44 9.34 4.28
CA MET A 152 -20.20 10.44 3.34
C MET A 152 -20.28 10.03 1.86
N ASP A 153 -20.60 10.98 1.00
CA ASP A 153 -20.78 10.83 -0.46
C ASP A 153 -19.51 10.44 -1.24
N LEU A 154 -18.34 10.56 -0.61
CA LEU A 154 -17.08 10.06 -1.15
C LEU A 154 -16.93 8.53 -1.01
N LEU A 155 -17.80 7.87 -0.24
CA LEU A 155 -17.70 6.43 0.02
C LEU A 155 -18.36 5.59 -1.06
N GLY A 156 -17.60 4.63 -1.60
CA GLY A 156 -18.16 3.58 -2.46
C GLY A 156 -18.79 4.09 -3.76
N GLN A 157 -18.09 4.91 -4.53
CA GLN A 157 -18.57 5.38 -5.85
C GLN A 157 -18.69 4.27 -6.93
N SER A 158 -18.90 3.01 -6.54
CA SER A 158 -19.21 1.90 -7.43
C SER A 158 -20.71 1.92 -7.79
N PRO A 159 -21.07 2.14 -9.07
CA PRO A 159 -22.46 2.07 -9.52
C PRO A 159 -23.05 0.67 -9.29
N PRO A 160 -24.36 0.51 -8.99
CA PRO A 160 -25.37 1.56 -8.79
C PRO A 160 -25.61 1.95 -7.31
N GLY A 161 -25.92 3.24 -7.10
CA GLY A 161 -26.34 3.81 -5.80
C GLY A 161 -25.21 4.41 -4.97
N THR A 162 -25.42 4.52 -3.66
CA THR A 162 -24.55 5.25 -2.71
C THR A 162 -23.33 4.45 -2.21
N GLY A 163 -22.99 3.33 -2.85
CA GLY A 163 -21.83 2.53 -2.44
C GLY A 163 -21.94 1.72 -1.16
N LEU A 164 -23.03 1.91 -0.41
CA LEU A 164 -23.23 1.31 0.89
C LEU A 164 -24.63 0.74 1.07
N THR A 165 -24.79 -0.08 2.10
CA THR A 165 -26.06 -0.61 2.58
C THR A 165 -26.20 -0.28 4.05
N LEU A 166 -27.40 0.15 4.44
CA LEU A 166 -27.71 0.59 5.79
C LEU A 166 -28.76 -0.32 6.40
N SER A 167 -28.62 -0.64 7.68
CA SER A 167 -29.64 -1.35 8.45
C SER A 167 -29.66 -0.86 9.88
N ILE A 168 -30.85 -0.77 10.48
CA ILE A 168 -30.98 -0.42 11.91
C ILE A 168 -30.67 -1.66 12.72
N GLU A 169 -29.66 -1.58 13.59
CA GLU A 169 -29.31 -2.67 14.50
C GLU A 169 -30.01 -2.52 15.85
N ARG A 170 -30.02 -1.29 16.37
CA ARG A 170 -30.57 -1.00 17.69
C ARG A 170 -31.19 0.38 17.72
N GLN A 171 -32.24 0.52 18.52
CA GLN A 171 -32.80 1.80 18.88
C GLN A 171 -33.14 1.81 20.37
N GLN A 172 -32.84 2.92 21.05
CA GLN A 172 -33.23 3.14 22.44
C GLN A 172 -33.53 4.61 22.70
N THR A 173 -34.48 4.89 23.57
CA THR A 173 -34.72 6.24 24.09
C THR A 173 -33.65 6.60 25.12
N ILE A 174 -33.19 7.84 25.09
CA ILE A 174 -32.28 8.42 26.08
C ILE A 174 -32.94 9.63 26.75
N PRO A 175 -32.36 10.19 27.82
CA PRO A 175 -32.84 11.45 28.38
C PRO A 175 -33.04 12.51 27.29
N ASN A 176 -34.07 13.34 27.48
CA ASN A 176 -34.42 14.38 26.52
C ASN A 176 -33.24 15.32 26.29
N ALA A 177 -32.92 15.58 25.02
CA ALA A 177 -32.02 16.65 24.66
C ALA A 177 -32.69 18.00 24.93
N SER A 178 -31.90 19.01 25.29
CA SER A 178 -32.40 20.35 25.60
C SER A 178 -31.60 21.43 24.90
N PHE A 179 -32.27 22.46 24.40
CA PHE A 179 -31.64 23.56 23.68
C PHE A 179 -32.44 24.86 23.85
N PRO A 180 -31.82 26.05 23.69
CA PRO A 180 -32.53 27.31 23.68
C PRO A 180 -33.49 27.39 22.48
N ALA A 181 -34.77 27.66 22.71
CA ALA A 181 -35.77 27.73 21.64
C ALA A 181 -36.54 29.05 21.65
N GLY A 182 -36.90 29.52 20.45
CA GLY A 182 -37.67 30.73 20.21
C GLY A 182 -36.91 32.04 20.52
N LYS A 183 -37.55 33.18 20.23
CA LYS A 183 -36.94 34.52 20.35
C LYS A 183 -36.44 34.87 21.77
N ASN A 184 -37.03 34.25 22.80
CA ASN A 184 -36.66 34.47 24.20
C ASN A 184 -35.60 33.47 24.71
N ARG A 185 -35.06 32.61 23.82
CA ARG A 185 -34.05 31.58 24.15
C ARG A 185 -34.40 30.72 25.35
N LYS A 186 -35.69 30.40 25.55
CA LYS A 186 -36.13 29.58 26.67
C LYS A 186 -35.68 28.14 26.42
N LEU A 187 -35.10 27.50 27.44
CA LEU A 187 -34.68 26.10 27.35
C LEU A 187 -35.90 25.20 27.10
N ALA A 188 -35.87 24.45 25.99
CA ALA A 188 -36.88 23.48 25.62
C ALA A 188 -36.26 22.07 25.61
N GLY A 189 -36.98 21.08 26.14
CA GLY A 189 -36.58 19.68 26.12
C GLY A 189 -37.41 18.87 25.12
N VAL A 190 -36.77 17.96 24.38
CA VAL A 190 -37.45 17.12 23.38
C VAL A 190 -37.11 15.63 23.52
N PRO A 191 -38.08 14.72 23.26
CA PRO A 191 -37.81 13.29 23.25
C PRO A 191 -36.67 12.92 22.31
N THR A 192 -35.70 12.17 22.83
CA THR A 192 -34.45 11.86 22.13
C THR A 192 -34.19 10.35 22.13
N SER A 193 -33.69 9.85 21.01
CA SER A 193 -33.36 8.43 20.82
C SER A 193 -31.96 8.27 20.25
N LEU A 194 -31.27 7.23 20.68
CA LEU A 194 -30.12 6.68 19.96
C LEU A 194 -30.60 5.67 18.94
N VAL A 195 -30.13 5.84 17.71
CA VAL A 195 -30.32 4.89 16.61
C VAL A 195 -28.96 4.41 16.16
N GLN A 196 -28.69 3.12 16.31
CA GLN A 196 -27.49 2.50 15.81
C GLN A 196 -27.76 1.89 14.44
N LEU A 197 -26.95 2.30 13.46
CA LEU A 197 -27.00 1.80 12.10
C LEU A 197 -25.75 0.98 11.80
N ARG A 198 -25.92 -0.16 11.14
CA ARG A 198 -24.82 -0.82 10.44
C ARG A 198 -24.63 -0.17 9.08
N VAL A 199 -23.41 0.25 8.79
CA VAL A 199 -22.97 0.69 7.47
C VAL A 199 -22.12 -0.43 6.87
N ALA A 200 -22.59 -1.06 5.79
CA ALA A 200 -21.83 -2.06 5.05
C ALA A 200 -21.50 -1.56 3.65
N TYR A 201 -20.20 -1.51 3.33
CA TYR A 201 -19.68 -1.03 2.05
C TYR A 201 -19.82 -2.13 1.00
N LYS A 202 -20.16 -1.75 -0.24
CA LYS A 202 -20.41 -2.70 -1.34
C LYS A 202 -19.14 -3.13 -2.07
N ASP A 203 -18.10 -2.29 -2.04
CA ASP A 203 -16.90 -2.45 -2.85
C ASP A 203 -15.64 -2.37 -1.98
N MET A 204 -14.87 -3.46 -1.97
CA MET A 204 -13.63 -3.57 -1.22
C MET A 204 -12.51 -2.69 -1.76
N LEU A 205 -12.56 -2.19 -3.00
CA LEU A 205 -11.52 -1.35 -3.57
C LEU A 205 -11.70 0.13 -3.20
N THR A 206 -12.91 0.53 -2.82
CA THR A 206 -13.26 1.94 -2.53
C THR A 206 -13.81 2.15 -1.11
N SER A 207 -13.89 1.10 -0.30
CA SER A 207 -14.31 1.23 1.10
C SER A 207 -13.25 1.94 1.96
N PRO A 208 -13.64 2.50 3.13
CA PRO A 208 -12.71 3.15 4.04
C PRO A 208 -11.54 2.25 4.46
N VAL A 209 -10.46 2.87 4.88
CA VAL A 209 -9.33 2.21 5.54
C VAL A 209 -9.28 2.62 7.00
N THR A 210 -8.75 1.74 7.83
CA THR A 210 -8.48 2.01 9.24
C THR A 210 -7.17 1.32 9.64
N PHE A 211 -6.60 1.67 10.79
CA PHE A 211 -5.48 0.90 11.31
C PHE A 211 -5.93 -0.47 11.84
N ALA A 212 -5.08 -1.48 11.70
CA ALA A 212 -5.32 -2.79 12.28
C ALA A 212 -5.46 -2.70 13.80
N LYS A 213 -6.18 -3.65 14.41
CA LYS A 213 -6.41 -3.65 15.85
C LYS A 213 -5.09 -3.57 16.63
N GLY A 214 -4.97 -2.60 17.53
CA GLY A 214 -3.77 -2.35 18.32
C GLY A 214 -2.74 -1.41 17.68
N ALA A 215 -2.89 -1.03 16.40
CA ALA A 215 -1.93 -0.18 15.70
C ALA A 215 -2.08 1.33 15.97
N TYR A 216 -3.13 1.77 16.67
CA TYR A 216 -3.34 3.19 17.03
C TYR A 216 -2.34 3.75 18.04
N ARG A 217 -1.72 2.90 18.87
CA ARG A 217 -0.85 3.33 20.00
C ARG A 217 0.64 3.36 19.67
N PHE A 218 1.02 3.19 18.41
CA PHE A 218 2.43 3.20 18.01
C PHE A 218 2.98 4.64 18.04
N ARG A 219 4.00 4.88 18.87
CA ARG A 219 4.80 6.13 18.87
C ARG A 219 6.00 6.09 17.91
N SER A 220 6.18 5.01 17.15
CA SER A 220 7.32 4.85 16.25
C SER A 220 7.03 5.39 14.85
N THR A 221 8.10 5.72 14.13
CA THR A 221 8.09 6.08 12.69
C THR A 221 7.83 4.87 11.76
N ILE A 222 7.43 3.71 12.30
CA ILE A 222 7.18 2.49 11.53
C ILE A 222 5.78 2.58 10.92
N HIS A 223 5.65 2.22 9.64
CA HIS A 223 4.36 2.10 8.97
C HIS A 223 3.40 1.22 9.78
N ARG A 224 2.30 1.82 10.22
CA ARG A 224 1.25 1.15 10.97
C ARG A 224 0.42 0.27 10.03
N PRO A 225 0.17 -1.02 10.34
CA PRO A 225 -0.64 -1.88 9.49
C PRO A 225 -2.03 -1.30 9.26
N ARG A 226 -2.42 -1.22 8.00
CA ARG A 226 -3.69 -0.63 7.53
C ARG A 226 -4.60 -1.75 7.03
N VAL A 227 -5.90 -1.63 7.24
CA VAL A 227 -6.89 -2.64 6.84
C VAL A 227 -8.15 -2.00 6.23
N PRO A 228 -8.75 -2.63 5.21
CA PRO A 228 -9.93 -2.11 4.53
C PRO A 228 -11.21 -2.49 5.27
N VAL A 229 -12.05 -1.51 5.58
CA VAL A 229 -13.29 -1.69 6.34
C VAL A 229 -14.39 -2.22 5.42
N LYS A 230 -15.02 -3.34 5.81
CA LYS A 230 -16.18 -3.96 5.17
C LYS A 230 -17.49 -3.43 5.72
N SER A 231 -17.59 -3.33 7.04
CA SER A 231 -18.72 -2.69 7.69
C SER A 231 -18.33 -2.08 9.02
N VAL A 232 -19.08 -1.08 9.46
CA VAL A 232 -18.92 -0.45 10.77
C VAL A 232 -20.30 -0.12 11.34
N ALA A 233 -20.42 -0.03 12.66
CA ALA A 233 -21.63 0.47 13.30
C ALA A 233 -21.46 1.95 13.63
N VAL A 234 -22.51 2.74 13.42
CA VAL A 234 -22.56 4.15 13.79
C VAL A 234 -23.75 4.40 14.69
N GLN A 235 -23.67 5.43 15.52
CA GLN A 235 -24.76 5.87 16.36
C GLN A 235 -25.17 7.28 15.96
N PHE A 236 -26.48 7.48 15.75
CA PHE A 236 -27.10 8.79 15.55
C PHE A 236 -27.99 9.15 16.73
N VAL A 237 -27.84 10.37 17.22
CA VAL A 237 -28.75 11.00 18.18
C VAL A 237 -29.89 11.65 17.40
N VAL A 238 -31.12 11.23 17.65
CA VAL A 238 -32.31 11.71 16.94
C VAL A 238 -33.28 12.36 17.90
N MET A 239 -33.61 13.61 17.63
CA MET A 239 -34.58 14.41 18.37
C MET A 239 -35.93 14.33 17.67
N THR A 240 -37.02 14.20 18.43
CA THR A 240 -38.40 14.08 17.91
C THR A 240 -39.34 15.06 18.60
N GLY A 241 -40.51 15.35 18.01
CA GLY A 241 -41.46 16.33 18.53
C GLY A 241 -41.12 17.79 18.21
N LEU A 242 -40.18 18.04 17.30
CA LEU A 242 -39.65 19.38 17.00
C LEU A 242 -40.72 20.32 16.41
N LYS A 243 -41.76 19.80 15.74
CA LYS A 243 -42.85 20.63 15.19
C LYS A 243 -43.56 21.46 16.25
N ARG A 244 -43.67 20.94 17.47
CA ARG A 244 -44.31 21.66 18.60
C ARG A 244 -43.53 22.90 19.03
N LEU A 245 -42.24 22.95 18.71
CA LEU A 245 -41.34 24.06 19.00
C LEU A 245 -41.17 25.01 17.80
N GLY A 246 -41.93 24.81 16.73
CA GLY A 246 -41.93 25.69 15.56
C GLY A 246 -40.94 25.29 14.46
N TYR A 247 -40.44 24.06 14.48
CA TYR A 247 -39.60 23.51 13.43
C TYR A 247 -40.45 22.93 12.27
N PRO A 248 -39.92 22.92 11.04
CA PRO A 248 -40.63 22.43 9.86
C PRO A 248 -40.76 20.90 9.82
N SER A 249 -39.88 20.17 10.50
CA SER A 249 -39.95 18.71 10.65
C SER A 249 -40.18 18.28 12.10
N ASP A 250 -40.67 17.05 12.27
CA ASP A 250 -40.92 16.50 13.60
C ASP A 250 -39.70 15.77 14.17
N ALA A 251 -38.77 15.36 13.31
CA ALA A 251 -37.58 14.61 13.70
C ALA A 251 -36.34 15.15 12.99
N ALA A 252 -35.23 15.27 13.72
CA ALA A 252 -33.94 15.70 13.18
C ALA A 252 -32.79 14.97 13.89
N VAL A 253 -31.68 14.81 13.18
CA VAL A 253 -30.45 14.17 13.66
C VAL A 253 -29.49 15.23 14.18
N LEU A 254 -28.96 15.00 15.38
CA LEU A 254 -27.90 15.80 15.97
C LEU A 254 -26.55 15.17 15.62
N SER A 255 -25.97 15.54 14.48
CA SER A 255 -24.77 14.90 13.91
C SER A 255 -23.47 15.61 14.27
N VAL A 256 -23.40 16.92 14.06
CA VAL A 256 -22.23 17.75 14.38
C VAL A 256 -22.43 18.32 15.81
N PRO A 257 -21.42 18.28 16.70
CA PRO A 257 -21.46 19.07 17.93
C PRO A 257 -21.67 20.54 17.52
N VAL A 258 -22.66 21.21 18.10
CA VAL A 258 -22.89 22.64 17.83
C VAL A 258 -21.82 23.46 18.57
N SER A 259 -20.56 23.29 18.18
CA SER A 259 -19.48 24.19 18.55
C SER A 259 -19.35 25.20 17.41
N VAL A 260 -19.66 26.46 17.74
CA VAL A 260 -19.51 27.66 16.90
C VAL A 260 -20.65 27.89 15.87
N LEU A 261 -21.84 28.22 16.38
CA LEU A 261 -22.82 29.08 15.69
C LEU A 261 -22.54 30.58 15.96
N SER A 262 -21.27 30.98 16.02
CA SER A 262 -20.90 32.40 15.98
C SER A 262 -20.05 32.63 14.73
N ASP A 263 -20.60 33.35 13.76
CA ASP A 263 -19.85 33.95 12.66
C ASP A 263 -18.96 35.11 13.17
N ALA A 264 -18.13 34.85 14.18
CA ALA A 264 -17.13 35.78 14.68
C ALA A 264 -15.83 35.00 14.83
N GLY A 265 -14.87 35.30 13.95
CA GLY A 265 -13.49 34.90 14.14
C GLY A 265 -13.00 35.52 15.44
N ASP A 266 -12.66 34.68 16.40
CA ASP A 266 -11.72 34.86 17.51
C ASP A 266 -12.11 33.84 18.59
N LEU A 267 -11.30 32.79 18.74
CA LEU A 267 -11.31 31.97 19.95
C LEU A 267 -10.77 32.83 21.10
N PRO A 268 -11.52 33.06 22.20
CA PRO A 268 -10.92 33.65 23.40
C PRO A 268 -9.90 32.66 23.96
N GLN A 269 -8.68 33.12 24.26
CA GLN A 269 -7.60 32.33 24.89
C GLN A 269 -7.88 31.97 26.36
N THR A 270 -9.12 32.07 26.81
CA THR A 270 -9.54 31.72 28.17
C THR A 270 -10.50 30.56 28.04
N GLY A 271 -10.20 29.43 28.68
CA GLY A 271 -10.90 28.14 28.56
C GLY A 271 -12.35 28.09 29.06
N GLU A 272 -13.16 29.09 28.74
CA GLU A 272 -14.61 29.09 28.89
C GLU A 272 -15.28 28.93 27.52
N LEU A 273 -15.96 27.79 27.34
CA LEU A 273 -16.83 27.54 26.19
C LEU A 273 -17.96 28.60 26.17
N PRO A 274 -18.25 29.26 25.04
CA PRO A 274 -19.43 30.13 24.94
C PRO A 274 -20.69 29.32 25.26
N SER A 275 -21.35 29.63 26.37
CA SER A 275 -22.42 28.79 26.97
C SER A 275 -23.76 28.80 26.23
N GLU A 276 -23.88 29.46 25.08
CA GLU A 276 -25.19 29.88 24.58
C GLU A 276 -25.76 29.07 23.40
N ALA A 277 -25.00 28.19 22.73
CA ALA A 277 -25.49 27.51 21.52
C ALA A 277 -25.24 26.00 21.47
N ILE A 278 -25.48 25.27 22.57
CA ILE A 278 -25.29 23.81 22.59
C ILE A 278 -26.62 23.12 22.91
N PRO A 279 -27.18 22.29 22.00
CA PRO A 279 -28.15 21.29 22.41
C PRO A 279 -27.43 20.28 23.33
N PHE A 280 -27.80 20.27 24.59
CA PHE A 280 -27.32 19.28 25.55
C PHE A 280 -28.00 17.93 25.27
N SER A 281 -27.19 16.90 25.08
CA SER A 281 -27.59 15.49 24.98
C SER A 281 -26.59 14.69 25.81
N THR A 282 -27.04 13.60 26.43
CA THR A 282 -26.16 12.70 27.21
C THR A 282 -25.19 11.90 26.33
N GLU A 283 -25.40 11.93 25.02
CA GLU A 283 -24.71 11.13 24.01
C GLU A 283 -24.44 11.97 22.75
N THR A 284 -23.47 11.56 21.95
CA THR A 284 -23.09 12.18 20.67
C THR A 284 -23.25 11.21 19.51
N SER A 285 -23.37 11.75 18.28
CA SER A 285 -23.37 10.93 17.07
C SER A 285 -21.93 10.61 16.64
N HIS A 286 -21.54 9.35 16.69
CA HIS A 286 -20.17 8.90 16.43
C HIS A 286 -20.13 7.49 15.82
N VAL A 287 -18.98 7.10 15.29
CA VAL A 287 -18.72 5.72 14.86
C VAL A 287 -18.44 4.85 16.10
N LEU A 288 -19.01 3.65 16.20
CA LEU A 288 -18.86 2.83 17.41
C LEU A 288 -17.49 2.15 17.46
N ALA A 289 -16.86 2.20 18.63
CA ALA A 289 -15.61 1.49 18.93
C ALA A 289 -15.73 -0.01 18.68
N ASP A 290 -14.63 -0.64 18.25
CA ASP A 290 -14.52 -2.10 18.02
C ASP A 290 -15.62 -2.71 17.12
N SER A 291 -16.33 -1.91 16.31
CA SER A 291 -17.44 -2.37 15.46
C SER A 291 -17.03 -2.71 14.02
N ALA A 292 -15.80 -2.36 13.62
CA ALA A 292 -15.32 -2.57 12.26
C ALA A 292 -15.13 -4.07 11.94
N THR A 293 -15.76 -4.50 10.85
CA THR A 293 -15.46 -5.75 10.16
C THR A 293 -14.53 -5.46 8.99
N ILE A 294 -13.51 -6.29 8.77
CA ILE A 294 -12.48 -6.08 7.75
C ILE A 294 -12.75 -6.98 6.53
N TRP A 295 -12.51 -6.47 5.31
CA TRP A 295 -12.58 -7.28 4.10
C TRP A 295 -11.52 -8.37 4.11
N GLN A 296 -11.90 -9.56 3.66
CA GLN A 296 -10.99 -10.69 3.51
C GLN A 296 -10.78 -11.03 2.03
N PRO A 297 -9.67 -11.67 1.64
CA PRO A 297 -9.45 -12.12 0.27
C PRO A 297 -10.60 -12.98 -0.29
N SER A 298 -11.20 -13.80 0.58
CA SER A 298 -12.33 -14.69 0.24
C SER A 298 -13.63 -13.95 -0.09
N ASP A 299 -13.75 -12.67 0.26
CA ASP A 299 -14.98 -11.90 0.02
C ASP A 299 -15.16 -11.50 -1.46
N GLY A 300 -14.11 -11.60 -2.28
CA GLY A 300 -14.16 -11.16 -3.68
C GLY A 300 -12.86 -11.38 -4.44
N SER A 301 -12.32 -12.58 -4.41
CA SER A 301 -11.06 -12.93 -5.12
C SER A 301 -11.08 -12.58 -6.61
N GLY A 302 -12.21 -12.79 -7.30
CA GLY A 302 -12.36 -12.41 -8.71
C GLY A 302 -12.27 -10.89 -8.94
N LEU A 303 -12.73 -10.08 -7.99
CA LEU A 303 -12.62 -8.62 -8.05
C LEU A 303 -11.17 -8.16 -7.86
N LEU A 304 -10.40 -8.81 -6.98
CA LEU A 304 -8.98 -8.52 -6.79
C LEU A 304 -8.17 -8.81 -8.07
N ILE A 305 -8.41 -9.95 -8.72
CA ILE A 305 -7.77 -10.29 -10.00
C ILE A 305 -8.14 -9.26 -11.08
N ALA A 306 -9.42 -8.89 -11.17
CA ALA A 306 -9.87 -7.87 -12.11
C ALA A 306 -9.25 -6.49 -11.83
N ALA A 307 -9.02 -6.14 -10.56
CA ALA A 307 -8.35 -4.90 -10.18
C ALA A 307 -6.88 -4.89 -10.62
N VAL A 308 -6.17 -6.01 -10.49
CA VAL A 308 -4.79 -6.14 -11.01
C VAL A 308 -4.76 -6.01 -12.54
N ALA A 309 -5.73 -6.59 -13.25
CA ALA A 309 -5.82 -6.40 -14.70
C ALA A 309 -6.11 -4.93 -15.06
N ARG A 310 -7.02 -4.29 -14.31
CA ARG A 310 -7.38 -2.87 -14.49
C ARG A 310 -6.18 -1.95 -14.26
N SER A 311 -5.32 -2.21 -13.27
CA SER A 311 -4.19 -1.33 -12.97
C SER A 311 -3.28 -1.16 -14.20
N ARG A 312 -3.07 -2.22 -14.99
CA ARG A 312 -2.25 -2.17 -16.21
C ARG A 312 -2.74 -1.17 -17.27
N HIS A 313 -4.00 -0.73 -17.19
CA HIS A 313 -4.56 0.26 -18.10
C HIS A 313 -4.35 1.71 -17.64
N PHE A 314 -3.87 1.96 -16.42
CA PHE A 314 -3.52 3.31 -16.01
C PHE A 314 -2.18 3.73 -16.61
N PRO A 315 -2.10 4.89 -17.28
CA PRO A 315 -0.85 5.38 -17.87
C PRO A 315 0.15 5.80 -16.80
N ASP A 316 -0.34 6.40 -15.71
CA ASP A 316 0.49 6.86 -14.61
C ASP A 316 0.86 5.73 -13.65
N LEU A 317 2.16 5.64 -13.29
CA LEU A 317 2.67 4.58 -12.40
C LEU A 317 2.09 4.70 -10.98
N ARG A 318 1.86 5.91 -10.47
CA ARG A 318 1.38 6.10 -9.11
C ARG A 318 -0.06 5.62 -8.99
N ASP A 319 -0.90 5.87 -9.99
CA ASP A 319 -2.26 5.31 -10.05
C ASP A 319 -2.25 3.77 -10.13
N ARG A 320 -1.32 3.18 -10.90
CA ARG A 320 -1.13 1.71 -10.92
C ARG A 320 -0.81 1.18 -9.53
N ILE A 321 0.18 1.78 -8.88
CA ILE A 321 0.65 1.35 -7.57
C ILE A 321 -0.39 1.61 -6.49
N ALA A 322 -1.17 2.69 -6.56
CA ALA A 322 -2.27 2.95 -5.65
C ALA A 322 -3.31 1.82 -5.67
N LEU A 323 -3.68 1.35 -6.87
CA LEU A 323 -4.63 0.23 -7.00
C LEU A 323 -4.02 -1.10 -6.57
N LEU A 324 -2.75 -1.35 -6.88
CA LEU A 324 -2.06 -2.56 -6.43
C LEU A 324 -1.85 -2.58 -4.92
N ASN A 325 -1.51 -1.45 -4.29
CA ASN A 325 -1.46 -1.28 -2.83
C ASN A 325 -2.82 -1.58 -2.21
N ARG A 326 -3.91 -1.14 -2.83
CA ARG A 326 -5.26 -1.45 -2.34
C ARG A 326 -5.55 -2.96 -2.41
N VAL A 327 -5.14 -3.65 -3.47
CA VAL A 327 -5.27 -5.11 -3.57
C VAL A 327 -4.45 -5.80 -2.50
N LEU A 328 -3.18 -5.41 -2.33
CA LEU A 328 -2.28 -6.02 -1.34
C LEU A 328 -2.67 -5.73 0.12
N LEU A 329 -3.40 -4.64 0.36
CA LEU A 329 -3.98 -4.34 1.67
C LEU A 329 -5.16 -5.26 2.01
N ILE A 330 -5.80 -5.89 1.01
CA ILE A 330 -6.87 -6.88 1.21
C ILE A 330 -6.27 -8.30 1.22
N ASP A 331 -5.34 -8.57 0.31
CA ASP A 331 -4.65 -9.85 0.15
C ASP A 331 -3.14 -9.61 -0.03
N GLU A 332 -2.40 -9.63 1.08
CA GLU A 332 -0.95 -9.39 1.09
C GLU A 332 -0.17 -10.41 0.25
N ALA A 333 -0.74 -11.60 0.03
CA ALA A 333 -0.14 -12.70 -0.70
C ALA A 333 -0.62 -12.80 -2.17
N GLN A 334 -1.37 -11.81 -2.66
CA GLN A 334 -1.95 -11.84 -4.01
C GLN A 334 -0.83 -11.87 -5.07
N PRO A 335 -0.64 -13.00 -5.79
CA PRO A 335 0.60 -13.21 -6.52
C PRO A 335 0.67 -12.40 -7.82
N GLU A 336 -0.45 -12.14 -8.50
CA GLU A 336 -0.50 -11.31 -9.71
C GLU A 336 -0.20 -9.83 -9.42
N ALA A 337 -0.67 -9.31 -8.28
CA ALA A 337 -0.48 -7.95 -7.81
C ALA A 337 0.97 -7.73 -7.43
N LEU A 338 1.55 -8.67 -6.66
CA LEU A 338 2.97 -8.68 -6.33
C LEU A 338 3.82 -8.69 -7.61
N THR A 339 3.52 -9.59 -8.55
CA THR A 339 4.27 -9.67 -9.83
C THR A 339 4.18 -8.37 -10.63
N ALA A 340 2.98 -7.79 -10.76
CA ALA A 340 2.79 -6.53 -11.48
C ALA A 340 3.56 -5.38 -10.81
N MET A 341 3.45 -5.27 -9.48
CA MET A 341 4.12 -4.24 -8.70
C MET A 341 5.64 -4.34 -8.79
N THR A 342 6.21 -5.53 -8.59
CA THR A 342 7.67 -5.71 -8.59
C THR A 342 8.25 -5.42 -9.97
N ASN A 343 7.58 -5.81 -11.05
CA ASN A 343 8.02 -5.51 -12.41
C ASN A 343 7.98 -4.01 -12.72
N ASP A 344 6.88 -3.34 -12.36
CA ASP A 344 6.72 -1.90 -12.56
C ASP A 344 7.77 -1.09 -11.79
N LEU A 345 7.99 -1.44 -10.51
CA LEU A 345 8.98 -0.77 -9.66
C LEU A 345 10.42 -1.05 -10.11
N TYR A 346 10.74 -2.30 -10.48
CA TYR A 346 12.08 -2.65 -10.97
C TYR A 346 12.41 -1.88 -12.26
N GLY A 347 11.47 -1.86 -13.21
CA GLY A 347 11.62 -1.09 -14.44
C GLY A 347 11.81 0.40 -14.16
N ARG A 348 11.08 0.97 -13.20
CA ARG A 348 11.21 2.37 -12.82
C ARG A 348 12.54 2.71 -12.17
N VAL A 349 13.08 1.85 -11.30
CA VAL A 349 14.42 2.02 -10.72
C VAL A 349 15.48 2.13 -11.82
N LEU A 350 15.41 1.27 -12.85
CA LEU A 350 16.37 1.30 -13.96
C LEU A 350 16.34 2.55 -14.83
N THR A 351 15.29 3.38 -14.71
CA THR A 351 15.10 4.61 -15.49
C THR A 351 15.02 5.87 -14.63
N THR A 352 15.34 5.79 -13.33
CA THR A 352 15.26 6.93 -12.40
C THR A 352 16.56 7.09 -11.61
N GLY A 353 16.91 8.34 -11.26
CA GLY A 353 18.06 8.65 -10.42
C GLY A 353 19.38 8.78 -11.19
N ASP A 354 20.44 9.12 -10.47
CA ASP A 354 21.75 9.46 -11.04
C ASP A 354 22.49 8.25 -11.64
N ALA A 355 22.04 7.04 -11.32
CA ALA A 355 22.55 5.80 -11.93
C ALA A 355 22.08 5.62 -13.39
N VAL A 356 21.11 6.39 -13.89
CA VAL A 356 20.60 6.23 -15.26
C VAL A 356 21.70 6.54 -16.29
N PRO A 357 21.93 5.67 -17.29
CA PRO A 357 22.88 5.98 -18.34
C PRO A 357 22.51 7.20 -19.18
N SER A 358 23.47 8.10 -19.35
CA SER A 358 23.35 9.31 -20.18
C SER A 358 23.55 9.04 -21.67
N VAL A 359 23.54 7.76 -22.09
CA VAL A 359 23.76 7.32 -23.47
C VAL A 359 22.48 6.79 -24.09
N PRO A 360 22.23 7.03 -25.39
CA PRO A 360 21.05 6.51 -26.06
C PRO A 360 21.18 5.01 -26.33
N PHE A 361 20.09 4.27 -26.11
CA PHE A 361 20.00 2.84 -26.45
C PHE A 361 19.02 2.60 -27.60
N LYS A 362 19.37 1.66 -28.48
CA LYS A 362 18.50 1.18 -29.56
C LYS A 362 17.86 -0.18 -29.26
N ASP A 363 18.38 -0.89 -28.26
CA ASP A 363 17.92 -2.20 -27.84
C ASP A 363 17.56 -2.18 -26.35
N ALA A 364 16.39 -2.73 -26.01
CA ALA A 364 15.84 -2.67 -24.66
C ALA A 364 16.55 -3.63 -23.68
N MET A 365 17.04 -4.78 -24.16
CA MET A 365 17.75 -5.74 -23.33
C MET A 365 19.14 -5.23 -22.96
N LEU A 366 19.85 -4.62 -23.92
CA LEU A 366 21.11 -3.94 -23.67
C LEU A 366 20.91 -2.75 -22.73
N ALA A 367 19.87 -1.93 -22.95
CA ALA A 367 19.54 -0.82 -22.06
C ALA A 367 19.33 -1.30 -20.61
N LYS A 368 18.51 -2.33 -20.42
CA LYS A 368 18.27 -2.95 -19.10
C LYS A 368 19.56 -3.41 -18.46
N ARG A 369 20.40 -4.17 -19.17
CA ARG A 369 21.65 -4.71 -18.63
C ARG A 369 22.63 -3.59 -18.25
N VAL A 370 22.78 -2.58 -19.09
CA VAL A 370 23.68 -1.45 -18.81
C VAL A 370 23.16 -0.62 -17.64
N SER A 371 21.85 -0.39 -17.53
CA SER A 371 21.25 0.25 -16.35
C SER A 371 21.48 -0.55 -15.06
N GLU A 372 21.39 -1.88 -15.09
CA GLU A 372 21.69 -2.72 -13.93
C GLU A 372 23.16 -2.61 -13.49
N LEU A 373 24.09 -2.64 -14.46
CA LEU A 373 25.51 -2.43 -14.19
C LEU A 373 25.75 -1.02 -13.63
N SER A 374 25.05 -0.01 -14.15
CA SER A 374 25.10 1.36 -13.63
C SER A 374 24.69 1.46 -12.17
N TRP A 375 23.60 0.80 -11.80
CA TRP A 375 23.17 0.71 -10.42
C TRP A 375 24.15 -0.06 -9.54
N ASN A 376 24.81 -1.09 -10.06
CA ASN A 376 25.88 -1.78 -9.32
C ASN A 376 27.02 -0.81 -8.98
N TRP A 377 27.53 -0.04 -9.94
CA TRP A 377 28.63 0.91 -9.65
C TRP A 377 28.18 2.08 -8.76
N TYR A 378 26.95 2.54 -8.93
CA TYR A 378 26.38 3.58 -8.07
C TYR A 378 26.33 3.10 -6.62
N ALA A 379 25.74 1.93 -6.36
CA ALA A 379 25.63 1.36 -5.01
C ALA A 379 27.00 1.06 -4.36
N GLN A 380 28.05 0.81 -5.17
CA GLN A 380 29.42 0.59 -4.68
C GLN A 380 30.10 1.88 -4.18
N ASN A 381 29.75 3.03 -4.77
CA ASN A 381 30.49 4.28 -4.59
C ASN A 381 29.68 5.40 -3.91
N PHE A 382 28.36 5.40 -4.03
CA PHE A 382 27.48 6.49 -3.60
C PHE A 382 26.30 5.98 -2.77
N ARG A 383 25.92 6.72 -1.71
CA ARG A 383 24.78 6.40 -0.82
C ARG A 383 23.70 7.49 -0.79
N LEU A 384 23.97 8.67 -1.35
CA LEU A 384 23.20 9.88 -1.04
C LEU A 384 21.70 9.70 -1.38
N ASP A 385 21.34 9.08 -2.50
CA ASP A 385 19.94 8.96 -2.91
C ASP A 385 19.18 7.77 -2.29
N LEU A 386 19.89 6.81 -1.70
CA LEU A 386 19.29 5.61 -1.08
C LEU A 386 19.20 5.71 0.45
N SER A 387 19.98 6.58 1.09
CA SER A 387 19.96 6.76 2.55
C SER A 387 19.51 8.14 3.03
N ASN A 388 19.60 9.19 2.21
CA ASN A 388 19.23 10.55 2.63
C ASN A 388 17.92 11.01 2.00
N ASN A 389 16.81 10.42 2.44
CA ASN A 389 15.45 11.01 2.44
C ASN A 389 14.52 10.13 3.29
N MET A 390 15.00 9.73 4.47
CA MET A 390 14.22 8.92 5.42
C MET A 390 13.01 9.62 6.04
N GLU A 391 12.67 10.84 5.60
CA GLU A 391 11.29 11.28 5.57
C GLU A 391 10.71 11.02 4.17
N MET A 392 10.03 9.88 4.06
CA MET A 392 8.91 9.71 3.13
C MET A 392 7.92 10.86 3.36
N GLY A 393 8.11 12.03 2.74
CA GLY A 393 7.18 13.15 2.97
C GLY A 393 7.65 14.58 2.69
N GLY A 394 8.46 14.83 1.66
CA GLY A 394 8.83 16.21 1.31
C GLY A 394 9.01 16.53 -0.18
N LEU A 395 9.30 15.53 -1.02
CA LEU A 395 9.46 15.73 -2.45
C LEU A 395 8.14 15.47 -3.18
N ALA A 396 7.85 16.30 -4.19
CA ALA A 396 6.64 16.18 -4.99
C ALA A 396 6.61 14.90 -5.85
N GLU A 397 7.78 14.33 -6.14
CA GLU A 397 7.95 13.14 -6.97
C GLU A 397 8.75 12.06 -6.22
N PRO A 398 8.40 10.76 -6.37
CA PRO A 398 9.16 9.66 -5.79
C PRO A 398 10.59 9.58 -6.33
N THR A 399 11.53 9.29 -5.44
CA THR A 399 12.95 9.05 -5.72
C THR A 399 13.23 7.59 -6.03
N ALA A 400 14.46 7.28 -6.48
CA ALA A 400 14.89 5.90 -6.67
C ALA A 400 14.83 5.07 -5.38
N GLY A 401 15.09 5.69 -4.22
CA GLY A 401 14.94 5.05 -2.91
C GLY A 401 13.50 4.62 -2.63
N ASP A 402 12.52 5.49 -2.90
CA ASP A 402 11.10 5.18 -2.70
C ASP A 402 10.66 3.94 -3.49
N PHE A 403 11.10 3.83 -4.74
CA PHE A 403 10.83 2.64 -5.55
C PHE A 403 11.53 1.39 -4.99
N LEU A 404 12.81 1.49 -4.60
CA LEU A 404 13.59 0.36 -4.09
C LEU A 404 13.01 -0.19 -2.77
N TYR A 405 12.72 0.68 -1.81
CA TYR A 405 12.20 0.27 -0.50
C TYR A 405 10.77 -0.24 -0.57
N ARG A 406 9.97 0.22 -1.55
CA ARG A 406 8.65 -0.38 -1.82
C ARG A 406 8.76 -1.75 -2.50
N MET A 407 9.74 -1.92 -3.38
CA MET A 407 9.94 -3.11 -4.20
C MET A 407 10.43 -4.32 -3.40
N ILE A 408 11.42 -4.16 -2.51
CA ILE A 408 12.06 -5.28 -1.80
C ILE A 408 11.05 -6.12 -0.98
N PRO A 409 10.20 -5.54 -0.10
CA PRO A 409 9.24 -6.33 0.66
C PRO A 409 8.20 -7.05 -0.22
N ALA A 410 7.84 -6.44 -1.36
CA ALA A 410 6.96 -7.06 -2.34
C ALA A 410 7.63 -8.27 -3.02
N MET A 411 8.90 -8.14 -3.43
CA MET A 411 9.68 -9.24 -4.01
C MET A 411 9.92 -10.38 -3.00
N GLU A 412 10.19 -10.06 -1.74
CA GLU A 412 10.32 -11.04 -0.64
C GLU A 412 9.03 -11.84 -0.46
N THR A 413 7.88 -11.15 -0.47
CA THR A 413 6.57 -11.81 -0.35
C THR A 413 6.29 -12.64 -1.61
N LEU A 414 6.63 -12.12 -2.79
CA LEU A 414 6.50 -12.85 -4.06
C LEU A 414 7.35 -14.13 -4.07
N SER A 415 8.57 -14.11 -3.55
CA SER A 415 9.41 -15.31 -3.43
C SER A 415 8.79 -16.38 -2.52
N LYS A 416 7.99 -16.00 -1.51
CA LYS A 416 7.28 -16.95 -0.65
C LYS A 416 6.08 -17.57 -1.35
N VAL A 417 5.31 -16.78 -2.08
CA VAL A 417 4.07 -17.26 -2.75
C VAL A 417 4.34 -17.90 -4.12
N ARG A 418 5.42 -17.52 -4.80
CA ARG A 418 5.90 -18.09 -6.07
C ARG A 418 7.40 -18.41 -6.00
N PRO A 419 7.82 -19.42 -5.22
CA PRO A 419 9.24 -19.76 -5.05
C PRO A 419 9.95 -20.25 -6.32
N LYS A 420 9.18 -20.62 -7.35
CA LYS A 420 9.67 -21.05 -8.67
C LYS A 420 9.83 -19.90 -9.66
N ASP A 421 9.46 -18.67 -9.29
CA ASP A 421 9.68 -17.48 -10.10
C ASP A 421 11.17 -17.09 -10.03
N LEU A 422 11.91 -17.54 -11.03
CA LEU A 422 13.36 -17.35 -11.10
C LEU A 422 13.74 -15.89 -11.36
N ASP A 423 12.94 -15.17 -12.16
CA ASP A 423 13.21 -13.77 -12.49
C ASP A 423 13.06 -12.89 -11.26
N ASN A 424 11.98 -13.08 -10.47
CA ASN A 424 11.82 -12.38 -9.21
C ASN A 424 12.98 -12.66 -8.23
N ARG A 425 13.41 -13.93 -8.12
CA ARG A 425 14.53 -14.29 -7.23
C ARG A 425 15.85 -13.66 -7.68
N LEU A 426 16.09 -13.61 -8.99
CA LEU A 426 17.25 -12.93 -9.57
C LEU A 426 17.20 -11.43 -9.26
N HIS A 427 16.07 -10.76 -9.54
CA HIS A 427 15.92 -9.32 -9.29
C HIS A 427 15.93 -8.97 -7.80
N LEU A 428 15.46 -9.86 -6.92
CA LEU A 428 15.52 -9.66 -5.47
C LEU A 428 16.96 -9.60 -4.96
N GLY A 429 17.84 -10.51 -5.43
CA GLY A 429 19.24 -10.48 -5.06
C GLY A 429 19.97 -9.23 -5.59
N ILE A 430 19.61 -8.78 -6.79
CA ILE A 430 20.06 -7.49 -7.36
C ILE A 430 19.58 -6.31 -6.50
N ALA A 431 18.30 -6.29 -6.10
CA ALA A 431 17.73 -5.24 -5.27
C ALA A 431 18.40 -5.17 -3.88
N TYR A 432 18.66 -6.32 -3.25
CA TYR A 432 19.45 -6.37 -2.02
C TYR A 432 20.86 -5.80 -2.21
N ARG A 433 21.51 -6.08 -3.35
CA ARG A 433 22.83 -5.54 -3.68
C ARG A 433 22.77 -4.01 -3.78
N TRP A 434 21.78 -3.45 -4.47
CA TRP A 434 21.59 -2.00 -4.56
C TRP A 434 21.27 -1.37 -3.21
N ASN A 435 20.50 -2.06 -2.36
CA ASN A 435 20.23 -1.66 -0.97
C ASN A 435 21.42 -1.89 -0.01
N ASN A 436 22.53 -2.42 -0.52
CA ASN A 436 23.72 -2.78 0.24
C ASN A 436 23.48 -3.79 1.38
N ASP A 437 22.48 -4.66 1.23
CA ASP A 437 22.35 -5.88 2.03
C ASP A 437 23.16 -7.00 1.38
N GLN A 438 24.48 -6.91 1.56
CA GLN A 438 25.48 -7.76 0.89
C GLN A 438 25.26 -9.24 1.15
N LEU A 439 24.96 -9.59 2.41
CA LEU A 439 24.81 -10.98 2.81
C LEU A 439 23.54 -11.57 2.20
N ARG A 440 22.41 -10.85 2.23
CA ARG A 440 21.18 -11.34 1.58
C ARG A 440 21.33 -11.41 0.07
N ALA A 441 22.03 -10.48 -0.56
CA ALA A 441 22.30 -10.51 -2.00
C ALA A 441 23.08 -11.77 -2.41
N ILE A 442 24.16 -12.11 -1.68
CA ILE A 442 24.95 -13.33 -1.93
C ILE A 442 24.10 -14.57 -1.67
N GLN A 443 23.45 -14.67 -0.51
CA GLN A 443 22.63 -15.83 -0.14
C GLN A 443 21.51 -16.10 -1.15
N THR A 444 20.86 -15.05 -1.65
CA THR A 444 19.77 -15.15 -2.62
C THR A 444 20.26 -15.71 -3.96
N HIS A 445 21.35 -15.18 -4.51
CA HIS A 445 21.92 -15.65 -5.77
C HIS A 445 22.57 -17.04 -5.64
N GLU A 446 23.23 -17.33 -4.52
CA GLU A 446 23.85 -18.63 -4.26
C GLU A 446 22.79 -19.74 -4.15
N ALA A 447 21.68 -19.47 -3.44
CA ALA A 447 20.53 -20.37 -3.42
C ALA A 447 19.93 -20.57 -4.83
N LEU A 448 19.85 -19.51 -5.65
CA LEU A 448 19.36 -19.61 -7.02
C LEU A 448 20.28 -20.48 -7.90
N VAL A 449 21.60 -20.30 -7.82
CA VAL A 449 22.58 -21.12 -8.55
C VAL A 449 22.47 -22.59 -8.12
N ASN A 450 22.27 -22.86 -6.82
CA ASN A 450 22.14 -24.23 -6.32
C ASN A 450 20.83 -24.91 -6.78
N ASP A 451 19.74 -24.15 -6.89
CA ASP A 451 18.44 -24.68 -7.34
C ASP A 451 18.39 -24.91 -8.87
N LEU A 452 19.21 -24.19 -9.64
CA LEU A 452 19.23 -24.30 -11.09
C LEU A 452 20.01 -25.54 -11.55
N ALA A 453 19.27 -26.54 -12.03
CA ALA A 453 19.82 -27.74 -12.64
C ALA A 453 20.79 -27.43 -13.79
N GLN A 454 21.82 -28.26 -13.96
CA GLN A 454 22.79 -28.13 -15.05
C GLN A 454 22.16 -28.13 -16.46
N ALA A 455 20.96 -28.70 -16.61
CA ALA A 455 20.19 -28.70 -17.85
C ALA A 455 19.64 -27.31 -18.27
N ARG A 456 19.82 -26.26 -17.46
CA ARG A 456 19.42 -24.88 -17.79
C ARG A 456 20.64 -23.94 -17.82
N PRO A 457 21.60 -24.16 -18.73
CA PRO A 457 22.91 -23.51 -18.69
C PRO A 457 22.84 -21.99 -18.79
N GLY A 458 21.96 -21.43 -19.65
CA GLY A 458 21.82 -19.97 -19.77
C GLY A 458 21.27 -19.30 -18.51
N GLN A 459 20.25 -19.88 -17.87
CA GLN A 459 19.70 -19.34 -16.60
C GLN A 459 20.73 -19.45 -15.48
N ARG A 460 21.47 -20.57 -15.42
CA ARG A 460 22.56 -20.77 -14.47
C ARG A 460 23.69 -19.77 -14.67
N ALA A 461 24.08 -19.50 -15.92
CA ALA A 461 25.10 -18.50 -16.25
C ALA A 461 24.70 -17.10 -15.75
N ARG A 462 23.44 -16.69 -15.97
CA ARG A 462 22.93 -15.41 -15.44
C ARG A 462 22.98 -15.35 -13.92
N ALA A 463 22.54 -16.40 -13.23
CA ALA A 463 22.59 -16.45 -11.77
C ALA A 463 24.04 -16.40 -11.23
N LEU A 464 24.99 -17.05 -11.90
CA LEU A 464 26.42 -16.99 -11.57
C LEU A 464 27.02 -15.60 -11.79
N ILE A 465 26.67 -14.91 -12.88
CA ILE A 465 27.07 -13.53 -13.14
C ILE A 465 26.58 -12.62 -11.99
N GLU A 466 25.31 -12.75 -11.59
CA GLU A 466 24.77 -11.93 -10.51
C GLU A 466 25.35 -12.28 -9.13
N LEU A 467 25.67 -13.54 -8.88
CA LEU A 467 26.38 -13.98 -7.68
C LEU A 467 27.78 -13.34 -7.61
N ALA A 468 28.52 -13.38 -8.72
CA ALA A 468 29.83 -12.76 -8.84
C ALA A 468 29.76 -11.25 -8.56
N TRP A 469 28.76 -10.53 -9.12
CA TRP A 469 28.54 -9.12 -8.81
C TRP A 469 28.20 -8.86 -7.34
N SER A 470 27.42 -9.73 -6.69
CA SER A 470 27.13 -9.61 -5.25
C SER A 470 28.38 -9.76 -4.39
N ARG A 471 29.29 -10.67 -4.75
CA ARG A 471 30.60 -10.82 -4.09
C ARG A 471 31.52 -9.64 -4.35
N ILE A 472 31.64 -9.17 -5.59
CA ILE A 472 32.39 -7.94 -5.92
C ILE A 472 31.87 -6.78 -5.08
N HIS A 473 30.55 -6.61 -4.99
CA HIS A 473 29.91 -5.54 -4.24
C HIS A 473 30.28 -5.55 -2.75
N LYS A 474 30.27 -6.73 -2.12
CA LYS A 474 30.73 -6.89 -0.72
C LYS A 474 32.17 -6.42 -0.56
N VAL A 475 33.07 -6.86 -1.44
CA VAL A 475 34.50 -6.52 -1.37
C VAL A 475 34.74 -5.04 -1.64
N SER A 476 34.12 -4.48 -2.68
CA SER A 476 34.25 -3.08 -3.04
C SER A 476 33.70 -2.16 -1.96
N TRP A 477 32.61 -2.54 -1.29
CA TRP A 477 32.02 -1.75 -0.22
C TRP A 477 32.85 -1.81 1.07
N ASN A 478 33.24 -3.01 1.50
CA ASN A 478 34.01 -3.20 2.74
C ASN A 478 35.48 -2.78 2.58
N ARG A 479 35.95 -2.62 1.33
CA ARG A 479 37.34 -2.27 0.97
C ARG A 479 38.37 -3.27 1.51
N PHE A 480 37.97 -4.53 1.70
CA PHE A 480 38.85 -5.63 2.11
C PHE A 480 39.30 -6.45 0.91
N LEU A 481 40.34 -5.98 0.22
CA LEU A 481 40.82 -6.56 -1.05
C LEU A 481 41.39 -7.99 -0.93
N ASN A 482 41.63 -8.46 0.29
CA ASN A 482 42.05 -9.83 0.61
C ASN A 482 40.87 -10.76 0.94
N ASP A 483 39.62 -10.29 0.87
CA ASP A 483 38.44 -11.13 1.07
C ASP A 483 38.39 -12.21 -0.03
N PRO A 484 38.32 -13.51 0.33
CA PRO A 484 38.32 -14.60 -0.65
C PRO A 484 37.14 -14.54 -1.63
N ASP A 485 36.08 -13.79 -1.30
CA ASP A 485 34.92 -13.60 -2.19
C ASP A 485 35.31 -12.99 -3.53
N ILE A 486 36.37 -12.17 -3.63
CA ILE A 486 36.77 -11.60 -4.93
C ILE A 486 37.34 -12.65 -5.88
N ASN A 487 38.08 -13.62 -5.34
CA ASN A 487 38.60 -14.75 -6.12
C ASN A 487 37.47 -15.70 -6.52
N GLN A 488 36.48 -15.86 -5.65
CA GLN A 488 35.30 -16.65 -5.95
C GLN A 488 34.43 -15.98 -7.02
N ALA A 489 34.26 -14.66 -6.98
CA ALA A 489 33.53 -13.90 -7.99
C ALA A 489 34.14 -14.09 -9.39
N TYR A 490 35.47 -14.06 -9.50
CA TYR A 490 36.15 -14.32 -10.78
C TYR A 490 35.82 -15.71 -11.31
N ARG A 491 35.92 -16.75 -10.46
CA ARG A 491 35.62 -18.14 -10.85
C ARG A 491 34.17 -18.35 -11.26
N GLU A 492 33.24 -17.71 -10.57
CA GLU A 492 31.80 -17.77 -10.89
C GLU A 492 31.51 -17.10 -12.23
N ALA A 493 32.13 -15.94 -12.51
CA ALA A 493 32.02 -15.28 -13.80
C ALA A 493 32.67 -16.09 -14.93
N GLU A 494 33.81 -16.76 -14.68
CA GLU A 494 34.46 -17.65 -15.65
C GLU A 494 33.62 -18.91 -15.93
N GLU A 495 32.98 -19.50 -14.91
CA GLU A 495 32.02 -20.59 -15.10
C GLU A 495 30.83 -20.12 -15.94
N ALA A 496 30.24 -18.97 -15.62
CA ALA A 496 29.14 -18.40 -16.38
C ALA A 496 29.52 -18.17 -17.85
N PHE A 497 30.72 -17.62 -18.09
CA PHE A 497 31.25 -17.40 -19.42
C PHE A 497 31.33 -18.72 -20.20
N ARG A 498 31.73 -19.83 -19.58
CA ARG A 498 31.79 -21.14 -20.25
C ARG A 498 30.42 -21.76 -20.50
N LEU A 499 29.41 -21.45 -19.69
CA LEU A 499 28.08 -22.06 -19.75
C LEU A 499 27.13 -21.43 -20.79
N THR A 500 27.36 -20.18 -21.18
CA THR A 500 26.46 -19.45 -22.11
C THR A 500 27.13 -19.18 -23.44
N ASP A 501 26.34 -19.17 -24.52
CA ASP A 501 26.72 -18.68 -25.85
C ASP A 501 26.00 -17.36 -26.21
N ASP A 502 25.11 -16.87 -25.34
CA ASP A 502 24.44 -15.59 -25.52
C ASP A 502 25.46 -14.43 -25.45
N PRO A 503 25.58 -13.58 -26.49
CA PRO A 503 26.58 -12.53 -26.53
C PRO A 503 26.48 -11.53 -25.37
N LEU A 504 25.28 -11.20 -24.91
CA LEU A 504 25.06 -10.26 -23.81
C LEU A 504 25.56 -10.87 -22.49
N ASP A 505 25.26 -12.14 -22.23
CA ASP A 505 25.75 -12.83 -21.03
C ASP A 505 27.28 -13.09 -21.11
N LYS A 506 27.84 -13.42 -22.28
CA LYS A 506 29.31 -13.52 -22.49
C LYS A 506 30.03 -12.21 -22.21
N PHE A 507 29.51 -11.10 -22.77
CA PHE A 507 30.01 -9.76 -22.50
C PHE A 507 29.97 -9.48 -20.99
N THR A 508 28.82 -9.71 -20.36
CA THR A 508 28.64 -9.39 -18.94
C THR A 508 29.57 -10.22 -18.07
N ALA A 509 29.75 -11.51 -18.36
CA ALA A 509 30.66 -12.39 -17.64
C ALA A 509 32.13 -11.94 -17.78
N ALA A 510 32.61 -11.68 -19.00
CA ALA A 510 33.97 -11.20 -19.23
C ALA A 510 34.24 -9.84 -18.57
N TYR A 511 33.26 -8.94 -18.63
CA TYR A 511 33.32 -7.65 -17.96
C TYR A 511 33.35 -7.79 -16.42
N THR A 512 32.61 -8.77 -15.88
CA THR A 512 32.62 -9.10 -14.43
C THR A 512 33.96 -9.69 -13.98
N MET A 513 34.60 -10.53 -14.81
CA MET A 513 35.97 -11.01 -14.57
C MET A 513 36.97 -9.86 -14.50
N ALA A 514 36.89 -8.89 -15.42
CA ALA A 514 37.72 -7.69 -15.39
C ALA A 514 37.47 -6.83 -14.14
N TYR A 515 36.21 -6.66 -13.72
CA TYR A 515 35.89 -5.96 -12.46
C TYR A 515 36.36 -6.69 -11.21
N SER A 516 36.43 -8.02 -11.23
CA SER A 516 37.00 -8.77 -10.11
C SER A 516 38.48 -8.40 -9.92
N GLN A 517 39.24 -8.29 -11.03
CA GLN A 517 40.65 -7.89 -11.01
C GLN A 517 40.87 -6.48 -10.43
N LEU A 518 39.91 -5.56 -10.59
CA LEU A 518 40.00 -4.23 -10.01
C LEU A 518 40.15 -4.26 -8.47
N TYR A 519 39.55 -5.25 -7.82
CA TYR A 519 39.50 -5.36 -6.35
C TYR A 519 40.31 -6.53 -5.78
N MET A 520 41.11 -7.22 -6.60
CA MET A 520 42.05 -8.24 -6.13
C MET A 520 43.30 -7.59 -5.53
N ALA A 521 43.78 -8.13 -4.41
CA ALA A 521 45.04 -7.69 -3.80
C ALA A 521 46.24 -7.89 -4.74
N GLU A 522 46.30 -9.03 -5.44
CA GLU A 522 47.32 -9.36 -6.44
C GLU A 522 46.75 -9.18 -7.86
N ARG A 523 46.42 -7.94 -8.22
CA ARG A 523 45.86 -7.62 -9.54
C ARG A 523 46.85 -7.95 -10.67
N ASP A 524 46.37 -8.60 -11.72
CA ASP A 524 47.10 -8.79 -12.98
C ASP A 524 46.54 -7.87 -14.09
N PRO A 525 47.25 -6.77 -14.44
CA PRO A 525 46.81 -5.83 -15.48
C PRO A 525 46.68 -6.46 -16.87
N LYS A 526 47.50 -7.48 -17.19
CA LYS A 526 47.44 -8.15 -18.50
C LYS A 526 46.21 -9.04 -18.60
N LEU A 527 45.90 -9.78 -17.53
CA LEU A 527 44.68 -10.57 -17.46
C LEU A 527 43.44 -9.67 -17.50
N MET A 528 43.46 -8.55 -16.77
CA MET A 528 42.38 -7.57 -16.82
C MET A 528 42.18 -7.00 -18.23
N LEU A 529 43.27 -6.62 -18.93
CA LEU A 529 43.20 -6.14 -20.32
C LEU A 529 42.61 -7.21 -21.27
N ALA A 530 43.04 -8.46 -21.12
CA ALA A 530 42.51 -9.58 -21.91
C ALA A 530 41.00 -9.75 -21.70
N ASN A 531 40.54 -9.71 -20.45
CA ASN A 531 39.11 -9.79 -20.12
C ASN A 531 38.31 -8.59 -20.66
N LEU A 532 38.84 -7.37 -20.60
CA LEU A 532 38.18 -6.19 -21.18
C LEU A 532 38.11 -6.25 -22.71
N THR A 533 39.15 -6.77 -23.36
CA THR A 533 39.16 -6.97 -24.82
C THR A 533 38.15 -8.03 -25.22
N GLN A 534 38.06 -9.14 -24.47
CA GLN A 534 37.07 -10.17 -24.69
C GLN A 534 35.65 -9.65 -24.46
N ALA A 535 35.43 -8.87 -23.40
CA ALA A 535 34.15 -8.22 -23.13
C ALA A 535 33.73 -7.31 -24.29
N LYS A 536 34.66 -6.52 -24.86
CA LYS A 536 34.40 -5.67 -26.02
C LYS A 536 33.94 -6.48 -27.23
N GLN A 537 34.63 -7.59 -27.53
CA GLN A 537 34.29 -8.45 -28.67
C GLN A 537 32.86 -8.97 -28.58
N PHE A 538 32.42 -9.48 -27.42
CA PHE A 538 31.05 -9.95 -27.24
C PHE A 538 30.03 -8.81 -27.16
N PHE A 539 30.44 -7.65 -26.62
CA PHE A 539 29.60 -6.46 -26.63
C PHE A 539 29.26 -6.04 -28.06
N GLU A 540 30.23 -6.02 -28.97
CA GLU A 540 30.01 -5.67 -30.39
C GLU A 540 29.07 -6.65 -31.13
N LEU A 541 28.92 -7.87 -30.62
CA LEU A 541 27.96 -8.86 -31.12
C LEU A 541 26.55 -8.71 -30.53
N THR A 542 26.38 -7.85 -29.53
CA THR A 542 25.08 -7.64 -28.86
C THR A 542 24.20 -6.69 -29.67
N PRO A 543 22.90 -7.01 -29.89
CA PRO A 543 21.98 -6.08 -30.54
C PRO A 543 21.96 -4.69 -29.89
N GLY A 544 22.02 -3.65 -30.71
CA GLY A 544 22.01 -2.26 -30.24
C GLY A 544 23.34 -1.74 -29.66
N ALA A 545 24.41 -2.54 -29.70
CA ALA A 545 25.75 -2.11 -29.30
C ALA A 545 26.24 -0.91 -30.12
N THR A 546 26.83 0.08 -29.44
CA THR A 546 27.43 1.25 -30.08
C THR A 546 28.75 1.62 -29.40
N PRO A 547 29.69 2.27 -30.11
CA PRO A 547 30.92 2.76 -29.51
C PRO A 547 30.68 3.71 -28.32
N GLN A 548 29.58 4.48 -28.36
CA GLN A 548 29.21 5.40 -27.28
C GLN A 548 28.83 4.66 -26.00
N VAL A 549 28.03 3.59 -26.11
CA VAL A 549 27.67 2.76 -24.96
C VAL A 549 28.91 2.03 -24.42
N TRP A 550 29.78 1.50 -25.27
CA TRP A 550 31.05 0.89 -24.83
C TRP A 550 31.94 1.88 -24.08
N SER A 551 32.07 3.10 -24.62
CA SER A 551 32.84 4.17 -23.98
C SER A 551 32.28 4.54 -22.60
N TYR A 552 30.94 4.61 -22.48
CA TYR A 552 30.28 4.81 -21.20
C TYR A 552 30.61 3.73 -20.16
N LEU A 553 30.67 2.45 -20.56
CA LEU A 553 31.04 1.34 -19.67
C LEU A 553 32.49 1.44 -19.15
N LEU A 554 33.41 2.04 -19.91
CA LEU A 554 34.81 2.19 -19.52
C LEU A 554 35.08 3.46 -18.70
N ASN A 555 34.25 4.49 -18.87
CA ASN A 555 34.39 5.78 -18.19
C ASN A 555 33.74 5.81 -16.78
N ARG A 556 33.69 4.67 -16.09
CA ARG A 556 33.17 4.60 -14.71
C ARG A 556 34.27 4.85 -13.70
N ASP A 557 34.03 5.72 -12.72
CA ASP A 557 35.05 6.32 -11.84
C ASP A 557 36.14 5.35 -11.37
N SER A 558 35.76 4.21 -10.79
CA SER A 558 36.73 3.22 -10.27
C SER A 558 37.54 2.51 -11.37
N LEU A 559 36.89 2.19 -12.50
CA LEU A 559 37.56 1.55 -13.64
C LEU A 559 38.42 2.55 -14.39
N ARG A 560 37.87 3.73 -14.73
CA ARG A 560 38.54 4.77 -15.50
C ARG A 560 39.82 5.23 -14.82
N ALA A 561 39.76 5.50 -13.52
CA ALA A 561 40.94 5.91 -12.75
C ALA A 561 42.07 4.88 -12.83
N LEU A 562 41.76 3.58 -12.88
CA LEU A 562 42.76 2.54 -13.07
C LEU A 562 43.28 2.51 -14.51
N LEU A 563 42.40 2.57 -15.51
CA LEU A 563 42.80 2.52 -16.91
C LEU A 563 43.73 3.68 -17.29
N ASP A 564 43.49 4.87 -16.74
CA ASP A 564 44.34 6.04 -16.97
C ASP A 564 45.71 5.94 -16.27
N ALA A 565 45.76 5.24 -15.12
CA ALA A 565 46.97 5.15 -14.31
C ALA A 565 47.98 4.10 -14.80
N ASP A 566 47.53 3.06 -15.53
CA ASP A 566 48.39 1.96 -15.98
C ASP A 566 48.54 1.95 -17.52
N PRO A 567 49.75 2.22 -18.05
CA PRO A 567 50.01 2.28 -19.50
C PRO A 567 49.65 1.01 -20.27
N THR A 568 49.51 -0.13 -19.59
CA THR A 568 49.06 -1.40 -20.20
C THR A 568 47.72 -1.24 -20.91
N PHE A 569 46.85 -0.33 -20.44
CA PHE A 569 45.52 -0.11 -21.00
C PHE A 569 45.46 0.94 -22.12
N LEU A 570 46.58 1.60 -22.45
CA LEU A 570 46.61 2.64 -23.50
C LEU A 570 46.01 2.17 -24.84
N PRO A 571 46.27 0.94 -25.36
CA PRO A 571 45.65 0.48 -26.61
C PRO A 571 44.12 0.45 -26.57
N LEU A 572 43.54 0.16 -25.40
CA LEU A 572 42.09 0.13 -25.20
C LEU A 572 41.50 1.55 -25.20
N LEU A 573 42.20 2.51 -24.58
CA LEU A 573 41.81 3.92 -24.54
C LEU A 573 41.95 4.62 -25.90
N THR A 574 43.05 4.41 -26.62
CA THR A 574 43.27 5.01 -27.94
C THR A 574 42.24 4.52 -28.97
N ALA A 575 41.83 3.25 -28.89
CA ALA A 575 40.77 2.70 -29.74
C ALA A 575 39.39 3.33 -29.50
N MET A 576 39.17 4.05 -28.39
CA MET A 576 37.94 4.78 -28.11
C MET A 576 37.95 6.22 -28.66
N GLU A 577 39.13 6.83 -28.76
CA GLU A 577 39.29 8.24 -29.19
C GLU A 577 39.35 8.41 -30.71
N ALA A 578 39.57 7.32 -31.45
CA ALA A 578 39.53 7.32 -32.90
C ALA A 578 38.10 7.61 -33.41
N LYS A 579 37.83 8.88 -33.75
CA LYS A 579 36.61 9.29 -34.46
C LYS A 579 36.47 8.49 -35.77
N PRO A 580 35.25 8.10 -36.18
CA PRO A 580 35.06 7.57 -37.53
C PRO A 580 35.44 8.66 -38.53
N GLU A 581 36.33 8.33 -39.47
CA GLU A 581 36.67 9.22 -40.58
C GLU A 581 35.38 9.67 -41.28
N PRO A 582 35.24 10.96 -41.62
CA PRO A 582 34.13 11.39 -42.45
C PRO A 582 34.20 10.60 -43.76
N LYS A 583 33.11 9.89 -44.08
CA LYS A 583 32.96 9.29 -45.40
C LYS A 583 33.18 10.40 -46.42
N LYS A 584 34.23 10.29 -47.24
CA LYS A 584 34.38 11.09 -48.44
C LYS A 584 33.27 10.65 -49.40
N ASP A 585 32.44 11.61 -49.78
CA ASP A 585 31.35 11.48 -50.74
C ASP A 585 31.79 10.88 -52.08
#